data_AF-A0A2D1U352-F1
#
_entry.id   AF-A0A2D1U352-F1
#
_cell.length_a   1.000
_cell.length_b   1.000
_cell.length_c   1.000
_cell.angle_alpha   90.00
_cell.angle_beta   90.00
_cell.angle_gamma   90.00
#
_symmetry.space_group_name_H-M   'P 1'
#
loop_
_entity.id
_entity.type
_entity.pdbx_description
1 polymer ?
#
loop_
_entity_poly.entity_id
_entity_poly.type
_entity_poly.pdbx_seq_one_letter_code
_entity_poly.pdbx_strand_id
1 'polypeptide(L)'
;MDEKKFVDYYSYHLNYALKNDLTSEENFFRHVWQIVQNRIKHYEIQNPFSQSHAIHRNNIEKLQQFQKYLKSIDVWDARPFHLVIEEKEIRIQKQKELIEELQARLNELKVFEVSEKIRIEEGYVATFIDLLKQIEKLELPSGRKLIMSDHQIVYPRMIGKYFSDAGDDIPVETLRNYYVRKNDDVTSKGTEIKPGQKFFKIVPVDPNKK
;
A
#
# COMPACT_ATOMS: atom_id res chain seq x y z
N MET A 1 33.65 -14.14 7.91
CA MET A 1 33.06 -14.74 9.14
C MET A 1 31.56 -14.78 8.91
N ASP A 2 30.86 -15.72 9.54
CA ASP A 2 29.39 -15.80 9.45
C ASP A 2 28.75 -14.64 10.26
N GLU A 3 27.68 -14.04 9.75
CA GLU A 3 26.99 -12.87 10.33
C GLU A 3 26.50 -13.15 11.75
N LYS A 4 26.10 -14.40 12.01
CA LYS A 4 25.73 -14.89 13.35
C LYS A 4 26.84 -14.70 14.39
N LYS A 5 28.11 -14.82 13.99
CA LYS A 5 29.25 -14.63 14.90
C LYS A 5 29.43 -13.17 15.32
N PHE A 6 28.99 -12.21 14.51
CA PHE A 6 29.03 -10.79 14.86
C PHE A 6 27.96 -10.44 15.89
N VAL A 7 26.75 -11.00 15.75
CA VAL A 7 25.66 -10.84 16.71
C VAL A 7 26.06 -11.39 18.08
N ASP A 8 26.57 -12.61 18.12
CA ASP A 8 26.96 -13.28 19.36
C ASP A 8 28.09 -12.51 20.06
N TYR A 9 29.10 -12.06 19.30
CA TYR A 9 30.20 -11.24 19.81
C TYR A 9 29.71 -9.92 20.40
N TYR A 10 28.93 -9.14 19.63
CA TYR A 10 28.42 -7.85 20.07
C TYR A 10 27.54 -7.99 21.31
N SER A 11 26.60 -8.93 21.29
CA SER A 11 25.65 -9.17 22.38
C SER A 11 26.36 -9.63 23.66
N TYR A 12 27.38 -10.48 23.55
CA TYR A 12 28.17 -10.91 24.70
C TYR A 12 28.83 -9.72 25.40
N HIS A 13 29.50 -8.85 24.64
CA HIS A 13 30.18 -7.69 25.20
C HIS A 13 29.22 -6.61 25.70
N LEU A 14 28.11 -6.38 25.00
CA LEU A 14 27.07 -5.45 25.45
C LEU A 14 26.47 -5.93 26.77
N ASN A 15 26.09 -7.21 26.86
CA ASN A 15 25.53 -7.79 28.08
C ASN A 15 26.50 -7.71 29.25
N TYR A 16 27.80 -7.93 29.02
CA TYR A 16 28.81 -7.74 30.05
C TYR A 16 28.89 -6.28 30.50
N ALA A 17 28.92 -5.33 29.57
CA ALA A 17 29.02 -3.91 29.88
C ALA A 17 27.81 -3.40 30.67
N LEU A 18 26.60 -3.82 30.30
CA LEU A 18 25.36 -3.47 30.99
C LEU A 18 25.26 -4.12 32.37
N LYS A 19 25.62 -5.41 32.51
CA LYS A 19 25.59 -6.11 33.82
C LYS A 19 26.53 -5.53 34.86
N ASN A 20 27.59 -4.86 34.43
CA ASN A 20 28.60 -4.27 35.30
C ASN A 20 28.46 -2.74 35.38
N ASP A 21 27.35 -2.16 34.91
CA ASP A 21 27.07 -0.72 34.91
C ASP A 21 28.20 0.14 34.31
N LEU A 22 28.91 -0.38 33.31
CA LEU A 22 30.07 0.30 32.73
C LEU A 22 29.67 1.46 31.81
N THR A 23 28.50 1.35 31.16
CA THR A 23 28.04 2.31 30.14
C THR A 23 26.57 2.05 29.78
N SER A 24 25.92 3.03 29.13
CA SER A 24 24.67 2.81 28.41
C SER A 24 24.89 2.06 27.09
N GLU A 25 23.81 1.50 26.54
CA GLU A 25 23.81 0.81 25.24
C GLU A 25 24.27 1.72 24.09
N GLU A 26 23.79 2.96 24.04
CA GLU A 26 24.21 3.94 23.02
C GLU A 26 25.71 4.25 23.11
N ASN A 27 26.22 4.49 24.32
CA ASN A 27 27.64 4.81 24.51
C ASN A 27 28.53 3.60 24.22
N PHE A 28 28.07 2.38 24.54
CA PHE A 28 28.73 1.15 24.13
C PHE A 28 28.79 1.04 22.60
N PHE A 29 27.67 1.25 21.91
CA PHE A 29 27.61 1.22 20.46
C PHE A 29 28.57 2.25 19.83
N ARG A 30 28.54 3.51 20.29
CA ARG A 30 29.45 4.58 19.85
C ARG A 30 30.91 4.17 20.00
N HIS A 31 31.25 3.59 21.14
CA HIS A 31 32.60 3.13 21.42
C HIS A 31 33.05 2.01 20.49
N VAL A 32 32.21 0.98 20.31
CA VAL A 32 32.50 -0.14 19.40
C VAL A 32 32.66 0.36 17.96
N TRP A 33 31.77 1.26 17.50
CA TRP A 33 31.88 1.87 16.18
C TRP A 33 33.21 2.61 16.00
N GLN A 34 33.61 3.40 16.99
CA GLN A 34 34.88 4.14 16.97
C GLN A 34 36.10 3.21 16.92
N ILE A 35 36.09 2.10 17.70
CA ILE A 35 37.16 1.09 17.65
C ILE A 35 37.30 0.53 16.24
N VAL A 36 36.18 0.10 15.65
CA VAL A 36 36.15 -0.50 14.30
C VAL A 36 36.69 0.50 13.27
N GLN A 37 36.19 1.74 13.30
CA GLN A 37 36.62 2.79 12.39
C GLN A 37 38.12 3.10 12.52
N ASN A 38 38.62 3.24 13.75
CA ASN A 38 40.04 3.51 14.01
C ASN A 38 40.92 2.35 13.54
N ARG A 39 40.46 1.10 13.71
CA ARG A 39 41.21 -0.08 13.29
C ARG A 39 41.27 -0.23 11.78
N ILE A 40 40.19 0.11 11.06
CA ILE A 40 40.19 0.17 9.60
C ILE A 40 41.24 1.19 9.14
N LYS A 41 41.16 2.45 9.62
CA LYS A 41 42.12 3.50 9.29
C LYS A 41 43.57 3.09 9.58
N HIS A 42 43.80 2.44 10.72
CA HIS A 42 45.12 1.95 11.09
C HIS A 42 45.69 0.98 10.06
N TYR A 43 44.87 0.04 9.55
CA TYR A 43 45.30 -0.91 8.52
C TYR A 43 45.43 -0.28 7.12
N GLU A 44 44.61 0.72 6.78
CA GLU A 44 44.66 1.44 5.50
C GLU A 44 45.95 2.26 5.35
N ILE A 45 46.48 2.81 6.44
CA ILE A 45 47.71 3.62 6.43
C ILE A 45 48.98 2.74 6.44
N GLN A 46 48.86 1.42 6.68
CA GLN A 46 50.03 0.53 6.66
C GLN A 46 50.63 0.41 5.27
N ASN A 47 51.95 0.16 5.21
CA ASN A 47 52.66 0.01 3.94
C ASN A 47 52.05 -1.12 3.08
N PRO A 48 51.53 -0.81 1.87
CA PRO A 48 50.91 -1.80 1.00
C PRO A 48 51.91 -2.82 0.41
N PHE A 49 53.20 -2.55 0.48
CA PHE A 49 54.27 -3.45 0.02
C PHE A 49 54.85 -4.32 1.13
N SER A 50 54.31 -4.24 2.35
CA SER A 50 54.74 -5.09 3.46
C SER A 50 54.29 -6.54 3.25
N GLN A 51 55.07 -7.49 3.78
CA GLN A 51 54.70 -8.92 3.78
C GLN A 51 53.37 -9.19 4.51
N SER A 52 52.93 -8.26 5.37
CA SER A 52 51.66 -8.35 6.12
C SER A 52 50.47 -7.73 5.38
N HIS A 53 50.64 -7.19 4.17
CA HIS A 53 49.57 -6.49 3.45
C HIS A 53 48.33 -7.37 3.22
N ALA A 54 48.52 -8.66 2.88
CA ALA A 54 47.42 -9.60 2.72
C ALA A 54 46.61 -9.79 4.02
N ILE A 55 47.28 -9.79 5.17
CA ILE A 55 46.65 -9.88 6.49
C ILE A 55 45.88 -8.59 6.79
N HIS A 56 46.46 -7.42 6.50
CA HIS A 56 45.79 -6.14 6.66
C HIS A 56 44.51 -6.05 5.82
N ARG A 57 44.55 -6.46 4.55
CA ARG A 57 43.38 -6.52 3.67
C ARG A 57 42.27 -7.42 4.22
N ASN A 58 42.61 -8.62 4.68
CA ASN A 58 41.64 -9.54 5.28
C ASN A 58 41.01 -8.96 6.56
N ASN A 59 41.81 -8.30 7.40
CA ASN A 59 41.31 -7.65 8.60
C ASN A 59 40.39 -6.45 8.27
N ILE A 60 40.74 -5.63 7.27
CA ILE A 60 39.86 -4.55 6.79
C ILE A 60 38.52 -5.13 6.34
N GLU A 61 38.52 -6.19 5.53
CA GLU A 61 37.30 -6.81 5.04
C GLU A 61 36.40 -7.31 6.19
N LYS A 62 36.98 -7.99 7.19
CA LYS A 62 36.25 -8.44 8.39
C LYS A 62 35.68 -7.26 9.18
N LEU A 63 36.45 -6.19 9.36
CA LEU A 63 35.99 -4.99 10.06
C LEU A 63 34.87 -4.27 9.28
N GLN A 64 34.95 -4.23 7.95
CA GLN A 64 33.89 -3.70 7.10
C GLN A 64 32.62 -4.54 7.16
N GLN A 65 32.74 -5.88 7.20
CA GLN A 65 31.59 -6.77 7.43
C GLN A 65 30.95 -6.51 8.80
N PHE A 66 31.76 -6.37 9.86
CA PHE A 66 31.24 -6.03 11.18
C PHE A 66 30.62 -4.63 11.22
N GLN A 67 31.18 -3.65 10.51
CA GLN A 67 30.63 -2.31 10.39
C GLN A 67 29.27 -2.31 9.67
N LYS A 68 29.06 -3.17 8.67
CA LYS A 68 27.74 -3.37 8.05
C LYS A 68 26.71 -3.89 9.05
N TYR A 69 27.10 -4.84 9.90
CA TYR A 69 26.27 -5.31 10.99
C TYR A 69 25.97 -4.19 12.01
N LEU A 70 26.97 -3.44 12.47
CA LEU A 70 26.75 -2.32 13.38
C LEU A 70 25.79 -1.29 12.78
N LYS A 71 25.88 -1.02 11.47
CA LYS A 71 24.94 -0.13 10.78
C LYS A 71 23.51 -0.66 10.77
N SER A 72 23.28 -1.97 10.75
CA SER A 72 21.92 -2.53 10.75
C SER A 72 21.23 -2.47 12.11
N ILE A 73 22.00 -2.36 13.19
CA ILE A 73 21.50 -2.25 14.58
C ILE A 73 21.56 -0.82 15.14
N ASP A 74 22.08 0.15 14.38
CA ASP A 74 22.16 1.55 14.83
C ASP A 74 20.78 2.21 14.81
N VAL A 75 20.16 2.28 15.98
CA VAL A 75 18.88 2.98 16.21
C VAL A 75 19.08 4.41 16.74
N TRP A 76 20.31 4.81 17.08
CA TRP A 76 20.60 6.08 17.74
C TRP A 76 21.21 7.14 16.81
N ASP A 77 21.42 6.80 15.54
CA ASP A 77 22.25 7.60 14.63
C ASP A 77 23.62 7.92 15.26
N ALA A 78 24.18 6.94 15.97
CA ALA A 78 25.36 7.12 16.80
C ALA A 78 26.67 7.24 15.98
N ARG A 79 26.58 6.98 14.69
CA ARG A 79 27.65 7.09 13.69
C ARG A 79 28.02 8.56 13.39
N PRO A 80 29.19 8.83 12.78
CA PRO A 80 29.58 10.19 12.40
C PRO A 80 28.50 10.91 11.59
N PHE A 81 28.18 12.15 11.98
CA PHE A 81 27.06 12.92 11.43
C PHE A 81 27.07 13.01 9.89
N HIS A 82 28.22 13.22 9.26
CA HIS A 82 28.31 13.31 7.79
C HIS A 82 27.82 12.05 7.08
N LEU A 83 28.13 10.85 7.61
CA LEU A 83 27.65 9.58 7.04
C LEU A 83 26.14 9.43 7.20
N VAL A 84 25.63 9.79 8.38
CA VAL A 84 24.18 9.71 8.67
C VAL A 84 23.41 10.69 7.80
N ILE A 85 23.91 11.92 7.65
CA ILE A 85 23.29 12.97 6.84
C ILE A 85 23.26 12.54 5.37
N GLU A 86 24.37 12.08 4.81
CA GLU A 86 24.43 11.62 3.41
C GLU A 86 23.44 10.47 3.14
N GLU A 87 23.39 9.47 4.03
CA GLU A 87 22.45 8.36 3.93
C GLU A 87 20.99 8.82 3.97
N LYS A 88 20.67 9.78 4.85
CA LYS A 88 19.33 10.35 4.97
C LYS A 88 18.97 11.20 3.76
N GLU A 89 19.89 12.00 3.24
CA GLU A 89 19.66 12.83 2.06
C GLU A 89 19.38 11.97 0.82
N ILE A 90 20.12 10.88 0.63
CA ILE A 90 19.86 9.90 -0.45
C ILE A 90 18.46 9.29 -0.31
N ARG A 91 18.03 8.96 0.91
CA ARG A 91 16.68 8.41 1.15
C ARG A 91 15.60 9.45 0.87
N ILE A 92 15.80 10.69 1.32
CA ILE A 92 14.88 11.80 1.07
C ILE A 92 14.71 12.02 -0.42
N GLN A 93 15.82 12.04 -1.18
CA GLN A 93 15.77 12.24 -2.62
C GLN A 93 15.00 11.11 -3.33
N LYS A 94 15.28 9.85 -3.00
CA LYS A 94 14.53 8.70 -3.53
C LYS A 94 13.03 8.74 -3.18
N GLN A 95 12.69 9.17 -1.97
CA GLN A 95 11.30 9.29 -1.55
C GLN A 95 10.59 10.42 -2.30
N LYS A 96 11.25 11.55 -2.54
CA LYS A 96 10.70 12.66 -3.35
C LYS A 96 10.42 12.21 -4.77
N GLU A 97 11.36 11.53 -5.42
CA GLU A 97 11.18 10.98 -6.77
C GLU A 97 9.99 10.01 -6.85
N LEU A 98 9.84 9.12 -5.87
CA LEU A 98 8.70 8.21 -5.81
C LEU A 98 7.37 8.93 -5.58
N ILE A 99 7.35 9.98 -4.75
CA ILE A 99 6.16 10.80 -4.53
C ILE A 99 5.74 11.49 -5.82
N GLU A 100 6.69 12.09 -6.55
CA GLU A 100 6.41 12.74 -7.83
C GLU A 100 5.88 11.74 -8.86
N GLU A 101 6.47 10.55 -8.96
CA GLU A 101 6.00 9.49 -9.85
C GLU A 101 4.57 9.04 -9.51
N LEU A 102 4.29 8.79 -8.22
CA LEU A 102 2.97 8.37 -7.77
C LEU A 102 1.92 9.47 -7.99
N GLN A 103 2.28 10.73 -7.77
CA GLN A 103 1.40 11.87 -8.06
C GLN A 103 1.10 11.99 -9.55
N ALA A 104 2.08 11.81 -10.43
CA ALA A 104 1.87 11.81 -11.87
C ALA A 104 0.88 10.71 -12.28
N ARG A 105 1.07 9.49 -11.80
CA ARG A 105 0.16 8.36 -12.05
C ARG A 105 -1.26 8.63 -11.54
N LEU A 106 -1.39 9.22 -10.34
CA LEU A 106 -2.70 9.60 -9.81
C LEU A 106 -3.38 10.66 -10.68
N ASN A 107 -2.63 11.65 -11.19
CA ASN A 107 -3.19 12.68 -12.05
C ASN A 107 -3.65 12.10 -13.40
N GLU A 108 -2.89 11.18 -14.00
CA GLU A 108 -3.31 10.45 -15.21
C GLU A 108 -4.61 9.67 -14.99
N LEU A 109 -4.75 8.98 -13.85
CA LEU A 109 -5.97 8.23 -13.52
C LEU A 109 -7.16 9.15 -13.25
N LYS A 110 -6.94 10.32 -12.63
CA LYS A 110 -7.98 11.32 -12.38
C LYS A 110 -8.60 11.90 -13.64
N VAL A 111 -7.89 11.93 -14.78
CA VAL A 111 -8.48 12.32 -16.06
C VAL A 111 -9.66 11.43 -16.45
N PHE A 112 -9.65 10.16 -16.01
CA PHE A 112 -10.72 9.21 -16.23
C PHE A 112 -11.73 9.14 -15.08
N GLU A 113 -11.54 9.93 -14.02
CA GLU A 113 -12.55 10.09 -12.98
C GLU A 113 -13.61 11.09 -13.45
N VAL A 114 -14.85 10.76 -13.15
CA VAL A 114 -15.97 11.62 -13.50
C VAL A 114 -16.03 12.75 -12.49
N SER A 115 -15.68 13.96 -12.95
CA SER A 115 -15.68 15.18 -12.15
C SER A 115 -17.08 15.60 -11.69
N GLU A 116 -18.12 15.21 -12.43
CA GLU A 116 -19.52 15.58 -12.16
C GLU A 116 -20.43 14.35 -12.26
N LYS A 117 -21.07 13.97 -11.15
CA LYS A 117 -22.03 12.87 -11.14
C LYS A 117 -23.33 13.29 -11.84
N ILE A 118 -23.96 12.33 -12.50
CA ILE A 118 -25.30 12.50 -13.08
C ILE A 118 -26.30 12.59 -11.93
N ARG A 119 -27.01 13.73 -11.84
CA ARG A 119 -28.01 13.95 -10.80
C ARG A 119 -29.29 13.17 -11.09
N ILE A 120 -29.71 12.36 -10.12
CA ILE A 120 -31.05 11.78 -10.04
C ILE A 120 -31.92 12.76 -9.24
N GLU A 121 -33.16 12.96 -9.67
CA GLU A 121 -34.10 13.79 -8.91
C GLU A 121 -34.39 13.21 -7.53
N GLU A 122 -34.60 14.10 -6.56
CA GLU A 122 -34.74 13.75 -5.15
C GLU A 122 -35.84 12.70 -4.94
N GLY A 123 -35.51 11.60 -4.26
CA GLY A 123 -36.47 10.52 -3.96
C GLY A 123 -36.73 9.54 -5.12
N TYR A 124 -36.10 9.72 -6.28
CA TYR A 124 -36.24 8.83 -7.44
C TYR A 124 -35.12 7.80 -7.61
N VAL A 125 -34.17 7.72 -6.68
CA VAL A 125 -33.09 6.71 -6.69
C VAL A 125 -33.66 5.28 -6.80
N ALA A 126 -34.71 4.95 -6.06
CA ALA A 126 -35.35 3.64 -6.13
C ALA A 126 -35.99 3.36 -7.49
N THR A 127 -36.58 4.38 -8.13
CA THR A 127 -37.14 4.30 -9.49
C THR A 127 -36.04 4.04 -10.52
N PHE A 128 -34.91 4.73 -10.39
CA PHE A 128 -33.76 4.52 -11.27
C PHE A 128 -33.18 3.11 -11.15
N ILE A 129 -33.06 2.60 -9.91
CA ILE A 129 -32.63 1.21 -9.68
C ILE A 129 -33.62 0.22 -10.29
N ASP A 130 -34.93 0.48 -10.26
CA ASP A 130 -35.93 -0.38 -10.90
C ASP A 130 -35.70 -0.47 -12.42
N LEU A 131 -35.43 0.66 -13.08
CA LEU A 131 -35.07 0.68 -14.49
C LEU A 131 -33.81 -0.14 -14.79
N LEU A 132 -32.75 -0.01 -13.99
CA LEU A 132 -31.52 -0.80 -14.17
C LEU A 132 -31.77 -2.30 -13.99
N LYS A 133 -32.62 -2.69 -13.03
CA LYS A 133 -33.05 -4.08 -12.85
C LYS A 133 -33.89 -4.59 -14.02
N GLN A 134 -34.67 -3.73 -14.67
CA GLN A 134 -35.39 -4.10 -15.88
C GLN A 134 -34.41 -4.35 -17.04
N ILE A 135 -33.39 -3.50 -17.19
CA ILE A 135 -32.32 -3.67 -18.20
C ILE A 135 -31.56 -4.98 -17.99
N GLU A 136 -31.21 -5.33 -16.75
CA GLU A 136 -30.51 -6.59 -16.40
C GLU A 136 -31.32 -7.85 -16.81
N LYS A 137 -32.64 -7.73 -16.86
CA LYS A 137 -33.56 -8.82 -17.25
C LYS A 137 -33.82 -8.90 -18.74
N LEU A 138 -33.33 -7.95 -19.54
CA LEU A 138 -33.55 -7.99 -20.98
C LEU A 138 -32.76 -9.13 -21.63
N GLU A 139 -33.42 -9.79 -22.57
CA GLU A 139 -32.85 -10.87 -23.38
C GLU A 139 -32.86 -10.46 -24.86
N LEU A 140 -31.82 -10.87 -25.57
CA LEU A 140 -31.70 -10.75 -27.01
C LEU A 140 -32.59 -11.82 -27.68
N PRO A 141 -32.95 -11.65 -28.96
CA PRO A 141 -33.71 -12.66 -29.71
C PRO A 141 -33.05 -14.05 -29.74
N SER A 142 -31.74 -14.12 -29.49
CA SER A 142 -30.97 -15.36 -29.36
C SER A 142 -31.17 -16.09 -28.02
N GLY A 143 -31.96 -15.54 -27.10
CA GLY A 143 -32.15 -16.07 -25.74
C GLY A 143 -31.01 -15.76 -24.77
N ARG A 144 -30.00 -14.99 -25.19
CA ARG A 144 -28.91 -14.53 -24.32
C ARG A 144 -29.29 -13.22 -23.64
N LYS A 145 -28.85 -13.00 -22.40
CA LYS A 145 -29.03 -11.71 -21.71
C LYS A 145 -28.32 -10.58 -22.45
N LEU A 146 -28.91 -9.39 -22.43
CA LEU A 146 -28.32 -8.18 -22.98
C LEU A 146 -27.06 -7.76 -22.21
N ILE A 147 -27.12 -7.84 -20.86
CA ILE A 147 -26.03 -7.49 -19.96
C ILE A 147 -25.85 -8.63 -18.96
N MET A 148 -24.59 -8.96 -18.66
CA MET A 148 -24.22 -9.90 -17.62
C MET A 148 -23.31 -9.19 -16.61
N SER A 149 -23.43 -9.57 -15.35
CA SER A 149 -22.58 -9.07 -14.27
C SER A 149 -22.25 -10.22 -13.34
N ASP A 150 -20.97 -10.51 -13.17
CA ASP A 150 -20.51 -11.65 -12.37
C ASP A 150 -20.69 -11.41 -10.87
N HIS A 151 -20.75 -10.14 -10.45
CA HIS A 151 -20.92 -9.76 -9.05
C HIS A 151 -22.09 -8.79 -8.84
N GLN A 152 -22.87 -9.05 -7.79
CA GLN A 152 -24.00 -8.19 -7.37
C GLN A 152 -23.57 -6.76 -6.99
N ILE A 153 -22.29 -6.54 -6.69
CA ILE A 153 -21.75 -5.23 -6.29
C ILE A 153 -21.44 -4.31 -7.49
N VAL A 154 -21.45 -4.82 -8.71
CA VAL A 154 -21.10 -4.06 -9.92
C VAL A 154 -22.03 -2.86 -10.10
N TYR A 155 -23.35 -3.08 -10.05
CA TYR A 155 -24.34 -2.02 -10.18
C TYR A 155 -24.28 -1.01 -9.03
N PRO A 156 -24.27 -1.40 -7.73
CA PRO A 156 -24.08 -0.46 -6.62
C PRO A 156 -22.84 0.43 -6.75
N ARG A 157 -21.69 -0.13 -7.15
CA ARG A 157 -20.46 0.67 -7.34
C ARG A 157 -20.57 1.63 -8.50
N MET A 158 -21.13 1.17 -9.62
CA MET A 158 -21.35 2.01 -10.79
C MET A 158 -22.30 3.15 -10.47
N ILE A 159 -23.45 2.87 -9.84
CA ILE A 159 -24.42 3.91 -9.47
C ILE A 159 -23.78 4.91 -8.49
N GLY A 160 -23.14 4.46 -7.42
CA GLY A 160 -22.53 5.37 -6.44
C GLY A 160 -21.35 6.18 -6.99
N LYS A 161 -20.65 5.68 -8.02
CA LYS A 161 -19.55 6.38 -8.69
C LYS A 161 -20.05 7.44 -9.65
N TYR A 162 -21.09 7.14 -10.44
CA TYR A 162 -21.52 7.98 -11.56
C TYR A 162 -22.79 8.80 -11.30
N PHE A 163 -23.54 8.52 -10.24
CA PHE A 163 -24.83 9.17 -9.97
C PHE A 163 -24.91 9.74 -8.54
N SER A 164 -25.68 10.82 -8.39
CA SER A 164 -26.00 11.48 -7.12
C SER A 164 -27.51 11.56 -6.88
N ASP A 165 -27.95 11.62 -5.63
CA ASP A 165 -29.35 11.86 -5.24
C ASP A 165 -29.53 13.34 -4.95
N ALA A 166 -30.22 14.06 -5.82
CA ALA A 166 -30.39 15.51 -5.75
C ALA A 166 -29.09 16.34 -5.66
N GLY A 167 -27.93 15.74 -5.97
CA GLY A 167 -26.60 16.34 -5.82
C GLY A 167 -25.76 15.72 -4.71
N ASP A 168 -26.37 14.95 -3.80
CA ASP A 168 -25.69 14.27 -2.71
C ASP A 168 -25.16 12.90 -3.13
N ASP A 169 -24.04 12.51 -2.50
CA ASP A 169 -23.43 11.20 -2.73
C ASP A 169 -24.33 10.07 -2.23
N ILE A 170 -24.54 9.06 -3.09
CA ILE A 170 -25.30 7.87 -2.74
C ILE A 170 -24.33 6.81 -2.19
N PRO A 171 -24.43 6.40 -0.91
CA PRO A 171 -23.54 5.39 -0.35
C PRO A 171 -23.71 4.04 -1.07
N VAL A 172 -22.60 3.40 -1.42
CA VAL A 172 -22.60 2.09 -2.10
C VAL A 172 -23.32 1.03 -1.28
N GLU A 173 -23.23 1.07 0.05
CA GLU A 173 -23.96 0.12 0.91
C GLU A 173 -25.49 0.33 0.86
N THR A 174 -25.95 1.58 0.77
CA THR A 174 -27.38 1.89 0.55
C THR A 174 -27.87 1.28 -0.76
N LEU A 175 -27.08 1.41 -1.82
CA LEU A 175 -27.37 0.83 -3.14
C LEU A 175 -27.32 -0.70 -3.09
N ARG A 176 -26.36 -1.29 -2.37
CA ARG A 176 -26.20 -2.74 -2.22
C ARG A 176 -27.45 -3.37 -1.64
N ASN A 177 -28.11 -2.73 -0.67
CA ASN A 177 -29.33 -3.24 -0.06
C ASN A 177 -30.45 -3.52 -1.08
N TYR A 178 -30.50 -2.78 -2.19
CA TYR A 178 -31.46 -3.03 -3.27
C TYR A 178 -31.11 -4.26 -4.12
N TYR A 179 -29.86 -4.73 -4.12
CA TYR A 179 -29.39 -5.85 -4.94
C TYR A 179 -29.15 -7.15 -4.16
N VAL A 180 -29.31 -7.14 -2.83
CA VAL A 180 -29.26 -8.35 -2.00
C VAL A 180 -30.44 -9.26 -2.36
N ARG A 181 -30.14 -10.50 -2.79
CA ARG A 181 -31.15 -11.54 -2.97
C ARG A 181 -31.64 -12.01 -1.59
N LYS A 182 -32.95 -11.96 -1.34
CA LYS A 182 -33.54 -12.73 -0.24
C LYS A 182 -33.45 -14.19 -0.66
N ASN A 183 -32.51 -14.93 -0.07
CA ASN A 183 -32.62 -16.39 -0.02
C ASN A 183 -33.61 -16.68 1.10
N ASP A 184 -34.55 -17.61 0.87
CA ASP A 184 -35.70 -17.88 1.73
C ASP A 184 -35.36 -18.30 3.17
N ASP A 185 -34.07 -18.52 3.50
CA ASP A 185 -33.62 -19.06 4.79
C ASP A 185 -32.77 -18.12 5.66
N VAL A 186 -32.50 -16.88 5.24
CA VAL A 186 -31.74 -15.93 6.08
C VAL A 186 -32.38 -14.55 6.02
N THR A 187 -32.51 -13.93 7.20
CA THR A 187 -32.96 -12.56 7.50
C THR A 187 -32.06 -11.48 6.87
N SER A 188 -31.81 -11.58 5.57
CA SER A 188 -31.12 -10.58 4.77
C SER A 188 -32.07 -9.41 4.56
N LYS A 189 -31.84 -8.28 5.24
CA LYS A 189 -32.61 -7.03 5.11
C LYS A 189 -32.36 -6.38 3.74
N GLY A 190 -32.84 -6.99 2.66
CA GLY A 190 -32.86 -6.37 1.34
C GLY A 190 -33.97 -5.32 1.26
N THR A 191 -33.67 -4.16 0.66
CA THR A 191 -34.66 -3.10 0.43
C THR A 191 -35.46 -3.41 -0.83
N GLU A 192 -36.75 -3.63 -0.68
CA GLU A 192 -37.66 -3.84 -1.80
C GLU A 192 -38.15 -2.51 -2.36
N ILE A 193 -38.17 -2.39 -3.69
CA ILE A 193 -38.68 -1.20 -4.38
C ILE A 193 -40.20 -1.24 -4.31
N LYS A 194 -40.79 -0.23 -3.64
CA LYS A 194 -42.24 -0.16 -3.43
C LYS A 194 -42.97 0.01 -4.78
N PRO A 195 -44.19 -0.52 -4.95
CA PRO A 195 -44.96 -0.37 -6.19
C PRO A 195 -45.11 1.09 -6.65
N GLY A 196 -45.31 2.01 -5.70
CA GLY A 196 -45.41 3.45 -5.98
C GLY A 196 -44.12 4.13 -6.43
N GLN A 197 -43.01 3.39 -6.58
CA GLN A 197 -41.74 3.88 -7.13
C GLN A 197 -41.42 3.25 -8.50
N LYS A 198 -42.24 2.31 -8.99
CA LYS A 198 -42.07 1.64 -10.28
C LYS A 198 -42.85 2.38 -11.37
N PHE A 199 -42.34 3.55 -11.78
CA PHE A 199 -43.05 4.41 -12.73
C PHE A 199 -42.92 3.98 -14.20
N PHE A 200 -41.86 3.26 -14.54
CA PHE A 200 -41.52 2.95 -15.93
C PHE A 200 -41.50 1.45 -16.20
N LYS A 201 -41.77 1.06 -17.45
CA LYS A 201 -41.70 -0.33 -17.91
C LYS A 201 -41.01 -0.40 -19.27
N ILE A 202 -39.94 -1.16 -19.38
CA ILE A 202 -39.26 -1.46 -20.64
C ILE A 202 -40.01 -2.59 -21.34
N VAL A 203 -40.48 -2.33 -22.56
CA VAL A 203 -41.21 -3.30 -23.38
C VAL A 203 -40.37 -3.63 -24.62
N PRO A 204 -39.96 -4.90 -24.83
CA PRO A 204 -39.25 -5.28 -26.05
C PRO A 204 -40.18 -5.15 -27.25
N VAL A 205 -39.66 -4.59 -28.33
CA VAL A 205 -40.36 -4.53 -29.62
C VAL A 205 -39.96 -5.77 -30.43
N ASP A 206 -40.94 -6.46 -31.01
CA ASP A 206 -40.69 -7.64 -31.86
C ASP A 206 -39.91 -7.22 -33.11
N PRO A 207 -38.66 -7.69 -33.30
CA PRO A 207 -37.84 -7.31 -34.44
C PRO A 207 -38.39 -7.85 -35.78
N ASN A 208 -39.32 -8.81 -35.75
CA ASN A 208 -39.93 -9.41 -36.94
C ASN A 208 -41.23 -8.72 -37.37
N LYS A 209 -41.65 -7.63 -36.71
CA LYS A 209 -42.84 -6.82 -37.05
C LYS A 209 -42.49 -5.51 -37.79
N LYS A 210 -41.50 -5.53 -38.68
CA LYS A 210 -41.22 -4.43 -39.63
C LYS A 210 -41.46 -4.87 -41.07
#